data_AF-A0AAW2RPF8-F1
#
_entry.id   AF-A0AAW2RPF8-F1
#
_cell.length_a   1.000
_cell.length_b   1.000
_cell.length_c   1.000
_cell.angle_alpha   90.00
_cell.angle_beta   90.00
_cell.angle_gamma   90.00
#
_symmetry.space_group_name_H-M   'P 1'
#
loop_
_entity.id
_entity.type
_entity.pdbx_description
1 polymer ?
#
loop_
_entity_poly.entity_id
_entity_poly.type
_entity_poly.pdbx_seq_one_letter_code
_entity_poly.pdbx_strand_id
1 'polypeptide(L)'
;MAFILPKGIIKEMIKRLRTFLWKGTSSSGYPKVAWEIVCRPIEEGGQGIKDIFALNRALMSKHLWAVIKQDRTSIWVDWIFQVRLRDCSIWTAKDNKGAWGWRKMLTLRHTLLSHIHFRGGWNFFLALA
;
A
#
# COMPACT_ATOMS: atom_id res chain seq x y z
N MET A 1 -0.60 12.23 -7.00
CA MET A 1 0.21 12.42 -5.78
C MET A 1 -0.32 11.50 -4.70
N ALA A 2 0.36 10.39 -4.40
CA ALA A 2 -0.03 9.53 -3.28
C ALA A 2 0.97 9.65 -2.15
N PHE A 3 0.43 9.88 -0.97
CA PHE A 3 1.19 9.99 0.25
C PHE A 3 1.27 8.61 0.92
N ILE A 4 2.48 8.13 1.17
CA ILE A 4 2.68 6.89 1.92
C ILE A 4 2.41 7.21 3.38
N LEU A 5 1.37 6.59 3.96
CA LEU A 5 1.03 6.83 5.35
C LEU A 5 2.07 6.17 6.28
N PRO A 6 2.69 6.93 7.19
CA PRO A 6 3.52 6.35 8.24
C PRO A 6 2.70 5.43 9.13
N LYS A 7 3.33 4.35 9.62
CA LYS A 7 2.66 3.37 10.49
C LYS A 7 2.05 4.01 11.75
N GLY A 8 2.68 5.06 12.29
CA GLY A 8 2.17 5.79 13.45
C GLY A 8 0.81 6.45 13.18
N ILE A 9 0.66 7.07 12.02
CA ILE A 9 -0.61 7.69 11.60
C ILE A 9 -1.68 6.62 11.43
N ILE A 10 -1.35 5.50 10.79
CA ILE A 10 -2.30 4.39 10.62
C ILE A 10 -2.75 3.84 11.98
N LYS A 11 -1.83 3.68 12.94
CA LYS A 11 -2.15 3.24 14.30
C LYS A 11 -3.11 4.21 15.01
N GLU A 12 -2.88 5.52 14.88
CA GLU A 12 -3.75 6.53 15.46
C GLU A 12 -5.14 6.54 14.82
N MET A 13 -5.22 6.38 13.49
CA MET A 13 -6.50 6.22 12.79
C MET A 13 -7.26 4.98 13.29
N ILE A 14 -6.59 3.82 13.36
CA ILE A 14 -7.19 2.58 13.87
C ILE A 14 -7.63 2.76 15.32
N LYS A 15 -6.84 3.43 16.16
CA LYS A 15 -7.20 3.72 17.56
C LYS A 15 -8.50 4.52 17.64
N ARG A 16 -8.65 5.55 16.81
CA ARG A 16 -9.88 6.36 16.74
C ARG A 16 -11.07 5.55 16.25
N LEU A 17 -10.91 4.72 15.22
CA LEU A 17 -11.96 3.84 14.72
C LEU A 17 -12.39 2.81 15.78
N ARG A 18 -11.44 2.19 16.48
CA ARG A 18 -11.70 1.26 17.59
C ARG A 18 -12.44 1.94 18.73
N THR A 19 -12.03 3.16 19.06
CA THR A 19 -12.68 3.98 20.10
C THR A 19 -14.11 4.29 19.71
N PHE A 20 -14.33 4.75 18.48
CA PHE A 20 -15.67 5.01 17.96
C PHE A 20 -16.55 3.75 18.01
N LEU A 21 -16.04 2.61 17.55
CA LEU A 21 -16.80 1.36 17.46
C LEU A 21 -17.20 0.80 18.83
N TRP A 22 -16.29 0.83 19.81
CA TRP A 22 -16.51 0.15 21.10
C TRP A 22 -16.87 1.06 22.27
N LYS A 23 -16.51 2.35 22.21
CA LYS A 23 -16.82 3.33 23.26
C LYS A 23 -17.94 4.29 22.86
N GLY A 24 -18.18 4.52 21.57
CA GLY A 24 -19.17 5.50 21.11
C GLY A 24 -18.95 6.87 21.76
N THR A 25 -19.99 7.44 22.37
CA THR A 25 -19.95 8.69 23.15
C THR A 25 -19.64 8.48 24.63
N SER A 26 -19.59 7.24 25.09
CA SER A 26 -19.31 6.91 26.49
C SER A 26 -17.81 6.88 26.78
N SER A 27 -17.43 7.23 28.02
CA SER A 27 -16.04 7.20 28.47
C SER A 27 -15.53 5.78 28.72
N SER A 28 -16.44 4.81 28.89
CA SER A 28 -16.17 3.41 29.17
C SER A 28 -16.55 2.51 27.99
N GLY A 29 -15.72 1.52 27.70
CA GLY A 29 -15.96 0.54 26.64
C GLY A 29 -14.69 -0.24 26.33
N TYR A 30 -14.80 -1.56 26.33
CA TYR A 30 -13.71 -2.48 26.03
C TYR A 30 -13.92 -3.13 24.66
N PRO A 31 -12.84 -3.43 23.91
CA PRO A 31 -12.97 -4.15 22.65
C PRO A 31 -13.55 -5.53 22.90
N LYS A 32 -14.71 -5.84 22.30
CA LYS A 32 -15.33 -7.18 22.41
C LYS A 32 -14.81 -8.15 21.36
N VAL A 33 -14.27 -7.63 20.26
CA VAL A 33 -13.78 -8.40 19.12
C VAL A 33 -12.41 -7.87 18.69
N ALA A 34 -11.51 -8.78 18.31
CA ALA A 34 -10.20 -8.42 17.77
C ALA A 34 -10.35 -7.60 16.48
N TRP A 35 -9.48 -6.61 16.28
CA TRP A 35 -9.60 -5.70 15.14
C TRP A 35 -9.46 -6.41 13.79
N GLU A 36 -8.65 -7.46 13.77
CA GLU A 36 -8.42 -8.34 12.62
C GLU A 36 -9.70 -9.07 12.20
N ILE A 37 -10.57 -9.42 13.14
CA ILE A 37 -11.86 -10.06 12.88
C ILE A 37 -12.85 -9.02 12.34
N VAL A 38 -12.87 -7.82 12.92
CA VAL A 38 -13.71 -6.71 12.44
C VAL A 38 -13.39 -6.36 10.98
N CYS A 39 -12.13 -6.50 10.58
CA CYS A 39 -11.68 -6.21 9.22
C CYS A 39 -11.99 -7.29 8.18
N ARG A 40 -12.49 -8.46 8.58
CA ARG A 40 -12.83 -9.52 7.62
C ARG A 40 -14.03 -9.13 6.75
N PRO A 41 -14.14 -9.71 5.53
CA PRO A 41 -15.35 -9.61 4.72
C PRO A 41 -16.60 -10.00 5.52
N ILE A 42 -17.74 -9.40 5.16
CA ILE A 42 -19.04 -9.71 5.79
C ILE A 42 -19.39 -11.19 5.60
N GLU A 43 -19.05 -11.74 4.44
CA GLU A 43 -19.21 -13.16 4.09
C GLU A 43 -18.44 -14.11 5.03
N GLU A 44 -17.35 -13.64 5.64
CA GLU A 44 -16.53 -14.39 6.61
C GLU A 44 -16.91 -14.09 8.06
N GLY A 45 -18.04 -13.42 8.29
CA GLY A 45 -18.52 -13.02 9.62
C GLY A 45 -17.81 -11.80 10.21
N GLY A 46 -17.10 -11.01 9.40
CA GLY A 46 -16.53 -9.73 9.79
C GLY A 46 -17.50 -8.55 9.61
N GLN A 47 -17.01 -7.33 9.88
CA GLN A 47 -17.79 -6.10 9.73
C GLN A 47 -17.52 -5.38 8.39
N GLY A 48 -16.68 -5.94 7.53
CA GLY A 48 -16.32 -5.35 6.23
C GLY A 48 -15.50 -4.06 6.32
N ILE A 49 -14.96 -3.71 7.50
CA ILE A 49 -14.09 -2.55 7.66
C ILE A 49 -12.75 -2.81 6.99
N LYS A 50 -12.36 -2.02 6.00
CA LYS A 50 -11.08 -2.20 5.31
C LYS A 50 -9.91 -2.07 6.28
N ASP A 51 -9.01 -3.06 6.27
CA ASP A 51 -7.73 -2.93 6.96
C ASP A 51 -6.89 -1.82 6.31
N ILE A 52 -6.65 -0.74 7.07
CA ILE A 52 -5.90 0.42 6.62
C ILE A 52 -4.43 0.06 6.34
N PHE A 53 -3.85 -0.90 7.06
CA PHE A 53 -2.50 -1.37 6.75
C PHE A 53 -2.44 -2.08 5.39
N ALA A 54 -3.38 -2.99 5.14
CA ALA A 54 -3.52 -3.64 3.84
C ALA A 54 -3.78 -2.62 2.73
N LEU A 55 -4.69 -1.66 2.95
CA LEU A 55 -5.01 -0.62 1.97
C LEU A 55 -3.80 0.27 1.63
N ASN A 56 -3.06 0.73 2.64
CA ASN A 56 -1.84 1.53 2.41
C ASN A 56 -0.80 0.71 1.63
N ARG A 57 -0.65 -0.58 1.93
CA ARG A 57 0.24 -1.48 1.18
C ARG A 57 -0.20 -1.66 -0.27
N ALA A 58 -1.49 -1.88 -0.50
CA ALA A 58 -2.07 -2.03 -1.83
C ALA A 58 -1.90 -0.74 -2.66
N LEU A 59 -2.15 0.43 -2.07
CA LEU A 59 -1.95 1.72 -2.72
C LEU A 59 -0.48 1.96 -3.09
N MET A 60 0.45 1.68 -2.17
CA MET A 60 1.89 1.76 -2.49
C MET A 60 2.27 0.81 -3.63
N SER A 61 1.72 -0.40 -3.62
CA SER A 61 1.99 -1.41 -4.63
C SER A 61 1.47 -0.99 -6.00
N LYS A 62 0.26 -0.41 -6.06
CA LYS A 62 -0.32 0.16 -7.28
C LYS A 62 0.55 1.29 -7.86
N HIS A 63 1.11 2.15 -7.01
CA HIS A 63 2.01 3.22 -7.45
C HIS A 63 3.33 2.68 -7.98
N LEU A 64 3.93 1.72 -7.28
CA LEU A 64 5.14 1.07 -7.76
C LEU A 64 4.89 0.35 -9.08
N TRP A 65 3.73 -0.28 -9.24
CA TRP A 65 3.31 -0.91 -10.48
C TRP A 65 3.20 0.07 -11.66
N ALA A 66 2.65 1.27 -11.42
CA ALA A 66 2.62 2.33 -12.44
C ALA A 66 4.03 2.75 -12.89
N VAL A 67 4.99 2.80 -11.95
CA VAL A 67 6.41 3.04 -12.28
C VAL A 67 7.00 1.87 -13.08
N ILE A 68 6.71 0.62 -12.69
CA ILE A 68 7.19 -0.58 -13.41
C ILE A 68 6.67 -0.63 -14.84
N LYS A 69 5.39 -0.30 -15.05
CA LYS A 69 4.77 -0.22 -16.38
C LYS A 69 5.30 0.94 -17.24
N GLN A 70 6.12 1.83 -16.68
CA GLN A 70 6.59 3.05 -17.34
C GLN A 70 5.45 3.90 -17.90
N ASP A 71 4.30 3.91 -17.22
CA ASP A 71 3.14 4.67 -17.66
C ASP A 71 3.36 6.17 -17.42
N ARG A 72 3.89 6.86 -18.44
CA ARG A 72 4.22 8.29 -18.42
C ARG A 72 3.01 9.21 -18.51
N THR A 73 1.79 8.67 -18.60
CA THR A 73 0.57 9.48 -18.51
C THR A 73 0.42 10.13 -17.14
N SER A 74 0.97 9.51 -16.09
CA SER A 74 1.03 10.10 -14.77
C SER A 74 2.24 11.02 -14.62
N ILE A 75 1.98 12.32 -14.42
CA ILE A 75 3.01 13.35 -14.14
C ILE A 75 3.97 12.89 -13.02
N TRP A 76 3.45 12.19 -12.01
CA TRP A 76 4.26 11.70 -10.91
C TRP A 76 5.22 10.59 -11.32
N VAL A 77 4.78 9.67 -12.19
CA VAL A 77 5.63 8.61 -12.75
C VAL A 77 6.70 9.25 -13.61
N ASP A 78 6.32 10.20 -14.47
CA ASP A 78 7.25 10.89 -15.34
C ASP A 78 8.34 11.65 -14.55
N TRP A 79 7.94 12.40 -13.52
CA TRP A 79 8.87 13.07 -12.62
C TRP A 79 9.82 12.09 -11.90
N ILE A 80 9.33 10.92 -11.46
CA ILE A 80 10.19 9.90 -10.85
C ILE A 80 11.27 9.45 -11.82
N PHE A 81 10.92 9.23 -13.07
CA PHE A 81 11.91 8.82 -14.04
C PHE A 81 12.89 9.95 -14.38
N GLN A 82 12.45 11.19 -14.50
CA GLN A 82 13.35 12.31 -14.81
C GLN A 82 14.30 12.64 -13.64
N VAL A 83 13.79 12.61 -12.40
CA VAL A 83 14.53 13.11 -11.23
C VAL A 83 15.19 11.98 -10.43
N ARG A 84 14.51 10.85 -10.26
CA ARG A 84 14.90 9.77 -9.34
C ARG A 84 15.58 8.60 -10.02
N LEU A 85 15.00 8.08 -11.11
CA LEU A 85 15.52 6.89 -11.79
C LEU A 85 16.53 7.26 -12.88
N ARG A 86 16.36 8.39 -13.60
CA ARG A 86 17.14 8.76 -14.79
C ARG A 86 17.29 7.55 -15.71
N ASP A 87 18.49 6.98 -15.77
CA ASP A 87 18.84 5.82 -16.62
C ASP A 87 18.89 4.49 -15.83
N CYS A 88 18.60 4.50 -14.54
CA CYS A 88 18.58 3.31 -13.70
C CYS A 88 17.20 2.63 -13.74
N SER A 89 17.21 1.30 -13.86
CA SER A 89 15.99 0.52 -13.64
C SER A 89 15.54 0.61 -12.17
N ILE A 90 14.22 0.55 -11.94
CA ILE A 90 13.65 0.49 -10.58
C ILE A 90 14.20 -0.70 -9.77
N TRP A 91 14.66 -1.75 -10.45
CA TRP A 91 15.23 -2.97 -9.87
C TRP A 91 16.66 -2.79 -9.38
N THR A 92 17.46 -1.99 -10.09
CA THR A 92 18.87 -1.74 -9.77
C THR A 92 19.07 -0.47 -8.94
N ALA A 93 18.04 0.38 -8.83
CA ALA A 93 18.10 1.62 -8.06
C ALA A 93 18.53 1.38 -6.60
N LYS A 94 19.53 2.14 -6.13
CA LYS A 94 20.02 2.09 -4.75
C LYS A 94 19.03 2.75 -3.78
N ASP A 95 18.86 2.15 -2.62
CA ASP A 95 17.95 2.55 -1.55
C ASP A 95 18.53 3.59 -0.57
N ASN A 96 19.82 3.93 -0.68
CA ASN A 96 20.51 4.68 0.38
C ASN A 96 20.33 6.20 0.35
N LYS A 97 19.98 6.82 -0.78
CA LYS A 97 19.92 8.29 -0.92
C LYS A 97 18.49 8.85 -1.03
N GLY A 98 17.52 8.13 -0.46
CA GLY A 98 16.09 8.39 -0.63
C GLY A 98 15.39 9.08 0.52
N ALA A 99 14.39 9.93 0.20
CA ALA A 99 13.35 10.28 1.16
C ALA A 99 12.72 8.99 1.73
N TRP A 100 12.25 9.03 2.98
CA TRP A 100 11.71 7.85 3.67
C TRP A 100 10.68 7.07 2.83
N GLY A 101 9.75 7.78 2.19
CA GLY A 101 8.74 7.18 1.32
C GLY A 101 9.34 6.45 0.11
N TRP A 102 10.35 7.05 -0.54
CA TRP A 102 11.06 6.43 -1.66
C TRP A 102 11.75 5.14 -1.24
N ARG A 103 12.44 5.14 -0.10
CA ARG A 103 13.09 3.94 0.44
C ARG A 103 12.09 2.83 0.72
N LYS A 104 10.95 3.16 1.32
CA LYS A 104 9.87 2.18 1.56
C LYS A 104 9.26 1.63 0.29
N MET A 105 9.10 2.47 -0.73
CA MET A 105 8.62 2.04 -2.03
C MET A 105 9.64 1.09 -2.72
N LEU A 106 10.94 1.39 -2.63
CA LEU A 106 11.98 0.48 -3.13
C LEU A 106 12.00 -0.86 -2.37
N THR A 107 11.80 -0.88 -1.05
CA THR A 107 11.71 -2.14 -0.31
C THR A 107 10.54 -3.01 -0.80
N LEU A 108 9.40 -2.40 -1.16
CA LEU A 108 8.22 -3.11 -1.66
C LEU A 108 8.45 -3.81 -3.00
N ARG A 109 9.44 -3.39 -3.80
CA ARG A 109 9.74 -4.03 -5.09
C ARG A 109 10.05 -5.53 -4.93
N HIS A 110 10.73 -5.91 -3.85
CA HIS A 110 11.07 -7.30 -3.58
C HIS A 110 9.84 -8.14 -3.22
N THR A 111 8.89 -7.56 -2.48
CA THR A 111 7.60 -8.20 -2.20
C THR A 111 6.73 -8.31 -3.45
N LEU A 112 6.79 -7.32 -4.35
CA LEU A 112 6.04 -7.39 -5.59
C LEU A 112 6.62 -8.39 -6.59
N LEU A 113 7.94 -8.57 -6.63
CA LEU A 113 8.58 -9.57 -7.50
C LEU A 113 8.06 -10.98 -7.27
N SER A 114 7.81 -11.37 -6.02
CA SER A 114 7.25 -12.71 -5.72
C SER A 114 5.83 -12.91 -6.26
N HIS A 115 5.12 -11.83 -6.61
CA HIS A 115 3.77 -11.88 -7.16
C HIS A 115 3.73 -11.55 -8.67
N ILE A 116 4.83 -11.05 -9.25
CA ILE A 116 4.91 -10.76 -10.68
C ILE A 116 5.38 -12.02 -11.40
N HIS A 117 4.44 -12.76 -11.96
CA HIS A 117 4.76 -13.82 -12.92
C HIS A 117 4.99 -13.22 -14.30
N PHE A 118 6.22 -13.33 -14.81
CA PHE A 118 6.53 -12.95 -16.18
C PHE A 118 6.03 -14.04 -17.11
N ARG A 119 4.82 -13.88 -17.66
CA ARG A 119 4.32 -14.78 -18.71
C ARG A 119 4.94 -14.33 -20.02
N GLY A 120 5.95 -15.08 -20.51
CA GLY A 120 6.59 -14.84 -21.80
C GLY A 120 5.58 -15.00 -22.93
N GLY A 121 5.13 -13.88 -23.50
CA GLY A 121 4.25 -13.86 -24.66
C GLY A 121 3.43 -12.57 -24.71
N TRP A 122 3.92 -11.58 -25.45
CA TRP A 122 3.28 -10.46 -26.17
C TRP A 122 1.88 -9.90 -25.77
N ASN A 123 1.36 -10.14 -24.57
CA ASN A 123 0.08 -9.57 -24.11
C ASN A 123 0.13 -9.33 -22.60
N PHE A 124 0.38 -8.07 -22.24
CA PHE A 124 0.42 -7.58 -20.86
C PHE A 124 -1.00 -7.47 -20.27
N PHE A 125 -1.48 -8.53 -19.63
CA PHE A 125 -2.56 -8.46 -18.65
C PHE A 125 -2.20 -9.28 -17.41
N LEU A 126 -2.27 -8.64 -16.23
CA LEU A 126 -2.37 -9.37 -14.96
C LEU A 126 -3.79 -9.18 -14.43
N ALA A 127 -4.52 -10.28 -14.48
CA ALA A 127 -5.67 -10.54 -13.66
C ALA A 127 -5.25 -10.46 -12.17
N LEU A 128 -5.99 -9.67 -11.40
CA LEU A 128 -6.15 -9.90 -9.98
C LEU A 128 -7.32 -10.87 -9.87
N ALA A 129 -7.02 -12.14 -9.58
CA ALA A 129 -7.96 -13.11 -9.03
C ALA A 129 -7.42 -13.52 -7.66
#